data_AF-A0A8U8BF52-F1
#
_entry.id   AF-A0A8U8BF52-F1
#
_cell.length_a   1.000
_cell.length_b   1.000
_cell.length_c   1.000
_cell.angle_alpha   90.00
_cell.angle_beta   90.00
_cell.angle_gamma   90.00
#
_symmetry.space_group_name_H-M   'P 1'
#
loop_
_entity.id
_entity.type
_entity.pdbx_description
1 polymer ?
#
loop_
_entity_poly.entity_id
_entity_poly.type
_entity_poly.pdbx_seq_one_letter_code
_entity_poly.pdbx_strand_id
1 'polypeptide(L)'
;MSEAYFPVGPGLGMEENFLSLDDILMSQEKLPGRAESALPRLAVLMGQGASSAESVPETFVARFRRIMDSSQNAYNEDTSALVARLDELERALFQVGQKGLNDFQCWEKGQASQITASSLVQNYGKRKLTEVDG
;
A
#
# COMPACT_ATOMS: atom_id res chain seq x y z
N MET A 1 -2.72 12.51 -8.00
CA MET A 1 -2.17 13.15 -6.78
C MET A 1 -0.82 12.56 -6.36
N SER A 2 -0.24 11.61 -7.11
CA SER A 2 0.89 10.77 -6.68
C SER A 2 2.29 11.28 -7.07
N GLU A 3 2.40 12.26 -7.96
CA GLU A 3 3.69 12.59 -8.59
C GLU A 3 4.66 13.37 -7.67
N ALA A 4 4.14 14.05 -6.65
CA ALA A 4 4.91 14.90 -5.73
C ALA A 4 4.85 14.46 -4.26
N TYR A 5 4.10 13.40 -3.95
CA TYR A 5 3.97 12.85 -2.60
C TYR A 5 4.74 11.53 -2.52
N PHE A 6 5.77 11.51 -1.67
CA PHE A 6 6.63 10.35 -1.46
C PHE A 6 6.43 9.81 -0.05
N PRO A 7 5.55 8.81 0.14
CA PRO A 7 5.35 8.20 1.46
C PRO A 7 6.62 7.44 1.90
N VAL A 8 6.83 7.35 3.21
CA VAL A 8 7.91 6.54 3.79
C VAL A 8 7.51 5.07 3.70
N GLY A 9 8.30 4.26 2.98
CA GLY A 9 8.04 2.83 2.81
C GLY A 9 8.27 2.00 4.08
N PRO A 10 7.69 0.79 4.16
CA PRO A 10 7.84 -0.12 5.30
C PRO A 10 9.26 -0.68 5.44
N GLY A 11 9.64 -1.01 6.67
CA GLY A 11 10.92 -1.64 7.01
C GLY A 11 10.82 -3.17 7.05
N LEU A 12 11.34 -3.87 6.04
CA LEU A 12 11.37 -5.35 6.01
C LEU A 12 12.55 -5.97 6.79
N GLY A 13 13.31 -5.14 7.50
CA GLY A 13 14.55 -5.53 8.19
C GLY A 13 14.29 -6.02 9.62
N MET A 14 15.31 -5.87 10.48
CA MET A 14 15.18 -6.21 11.90
C MET A 14 14.36 -5.16 12.69
N GLU A 15 14.23 -3.95 12.17
CA GLU A 15 13.41 -2.88 12.75
C GLU A 15 12.41 -2.32 11.74
N GLU A 16 11.28 -1.88 12.28
CA GLU A 16 10.23 -1.14 11.58
C GLU A 16 10.63 0.33 11.38
N ASN A 17 10.10 0.98 10.34
CA ASN A 17 10.30 2.39 10.11
C ASN A 17 9.31 3.23 10.95
N PHE A 18 9.84 4.04 11.86
CA PHE A 18 9.03 4.91 12.74
C PHE A 18 8.06 5.86 12.03
N LEU A 19 8.34 6.24 10.78
CA LEU A 19 7.51 7.15 9.99
C LEU A 19 6.68 6.43 8.92
N SER A 20 6.81 5.11 8.79
CA SER A 20 5.99 4.33 7.87
C SER A 20 4.61 4.13 8.46
N LEU A 21 3.59 4.52 7.70
CA LEU A 21 2.20 4.26 8.08
C LEU A 21 1.87 2.77 8.00
N ASP A 22 2.48 2.05 7.06
CA ASP A 22 2.26 0.61 6.91
C ASP A 22 2.75 -0.14 8.16
N ASP A 23 3.95 0.17 8.66
CA ASP A 23 4.49 -0.46 9.87
C ASP A 23 3.67 -0.09 11.13
N ILE A 24 3.22 1.15 11.25
CA ILE A 24 2.34 1.60 12.35
C ILE A 24 0.99 0.87 12.33
N LEU A 25 0.45 0.60 11.16
CA LEU A 25 -0.81 -0.13 11.03
C LEU A 25 -0.62 -1.63 11.26
N MET A 26 0.48 -2.21 10.76
CA MET A 26 0.84 -3.61 10.97
C MET A 26 1.05 -3.92 12.46
N SER A 27 1.73 -3.06 13.20
CA SER A 27 2.00 -3.24 14.65
C SER A 27 0.74 -3.19 15.55
N GLN A 28 -0.42 -2.79 15.00
CA GLN A 28 -1.70 -2.88 15.72
C GLN A 28 -2.33 -4.28 15.65
N GLU A 29 -1.80 -5.19 14.85
CA GLU A 29 -2.27 -6.57 14.80
C GLU A 29 -2.05 -7.25 16.16
N LYS A 30 -3.13 -7.81 16.71
CA LYS A 30 -3.11 -8.37 18.07
C LYS A 30 -2.39 -9.70 18.06
N LEU A 31 -1.29 -9.78 18.81
CA LEU A 31 -0.60 -11.04 19.02
C LEU A 31 -1.09 -11.80 20.27
N PRO A 32 -1.10 -13.14 20.19
CA PRO A 32 -1.00 -14.04 21.34
C PRO A 32 0.00 -13.57 22.39
N GLY A 33 -0.43 -13.40 23.64
CA GLY A 33 0.48 -13.11 24.74
C GLY A 33 0.12 -13.91 25.99
N ARG A 34 1.13 -14.42 26.68
CA ARG A 34 0.99 -14.97 28.04
C ARG A 34 1.78 -14.10 29.00
N ALA A 35 1.13 -13.62 30.05
CA ALA A 35 1.82 -12.89 31.12
C ALA A 35 2.57 -13.90 32.01
N GLU A 36 3.90 -13.77 32.07
CA GLU A 36 4.76 -14.61 32.92
C GLU A 36 4.80 -14.13 34.38
N SER A 37 4.27 -12.95 34.67
CA SER A 37 4.18 -12.37 36.00
C SER A 37 2.88 -11.58 36.20
N ALA A 38 2.51 -11.34 37.45
CA ALA A 38 1.34 -10.56 37.77
C ALA A 38 1.55 -9.09 37.38
N LEU A 39 0.64 -8.53 36.58
CA LEU A 39 0.59 -7.11 36.23
C LEU A 39 -0.49 -6.42 37.08
N PRO A 40 -0.14 -5.86 38.26
CA PRO A 40 -1.12 -5.25 39.14
C PRO A 40 -1.84 -4.08 38.43
N ARG A 41 -3.17 -4.00 38.60
CA ARG A 41 -4.08 -3.01 37.98
C ARG A 41 -4.33 -3.15 36.47
N LEU A 42 -3.84 -4.21 35.82
CA LEU A 42 -4.05 -4.47 34.38
C LEU A 42 -4.84 -5.77 34.10
N ALA A 43 -5.47 -6.34 35.13
CA ALA A 43 -6.15 -7.64 35.07
C ALA A 43 -7.32 -7.72 34.05
N VAL A 44 -7.93 -6.58 33.69
CA VAL A 44 -9.05 -6.52 32.72
C VAL A 44 -8.62 -6.84 31.28
N LEU A 45 -7.32 -6.84 30.98
CA LEU A 45 -6.80 -6.84 29.60
C LEU A 45 -6.36 -8.22 29.06
N MET A 46 -6.43 -9.31 29.83
CA MET A 46 -5.89 -10.60 29.40
C MET A 46 -6.88 -11.40 28.53
N GLY A 47 -6.58 -11.51 27.23
CA GLY A 47 -7.20 -12.42 26.28
C GLY A 47 -6.21 -13.43 25.72
N GLN A 48 -6.69 -14.60 25.29
CA GLN A 48 -5.89 -15.68 24.72
C GLN A 48 -5.93 -15.65 23.19
N GLY A 49 -4.80 -15.98 22.58
CA GLY A 49 -4.68 -16.34 21.18
C GLY A 49 -3.41 -17.15 20.99
N ALA A 50 -3.29 -17.89 19.90
CA ALA A 50 -2.04 -18.47 19.40
C ALA A 50 -2.05 -18.29 17.87
N SER A 51 -0.93 -17.90 17.27
CA SER A 51 -0.76 -17.76 15.83
C SER A 51 0.50 -18.52 15.41
N SER A 52 0.39 -19.26 14.33
CA SER A 52 1.48 -20.03 13.75
C SER A 52 2.02 -19.26 12.55
N ALA A 53 3.32 -18.97 12.58
CA ALA A 53 4.02 -18.40 11.45
C ALA A 53 4.43 -19.53 10.49
N GLU A 54 3.76 -19.62 9.34
CA GLU A 54 4.30 -20.31 8.18
C GLU A 54 5.51 -19.51 7.64
N SER A 55 6.43 -20.17 6.94
CA SER A 55 7.65 -19.56 6.39
C SER A 55 7.33 -18.51 5.32
N VAL A 56 7.13 -17.27 5.77
CA VAL A 56 6.87 -16.06 4.95
C VAL A 56 7.69 -15.97 3.65
N PRO A 57 9.03 -16.18 3.64
CA PRO A 57 9.80 -16.03 2.40
C PRO A 57 9.46 -17.07 1.32
N GLU A 58 9.16 -18.31 1.70
CA GLU A 58 8.82 -19.38 0.74
C GLU A 58 7.47 -19.10 0.07
N THR A 59 6.51 -18.59 0.85
CA THR A 59 5.19 -18.18 0.36
C THR A 59 5.29 -17.04 -0.65
N PHE A 60 6.13 -16.03 -0.38
CA PHE A 60 6.34 -14.92 -1.30
C PHE A 60 6.95 -15.38 -2.62
N VAL A 61 8.02 -16.19 -2.58
CA VAL A 61 8.68 -16.71 -3.79
C VAL A 61 7.70 -17.50 -4.66
N ALA A 62 6.85 -18.32 -4.05
CA ALA A 62 5.84 -19.10 -4.78
C ALA A 62 4.79 -18.21 -5.48
N ARG A 63 4.41 -17.08 -4.89
CA ARG A 63 3.38 -16.17 -5.41
C ARG A 63 3.93 -15.11 -6.38
N PHE A 64 5.22 -14.80 -6.31
CA PHE A 64 5.86 -13.72 -7.06
C PHE A 64 5.59 -13.77 -8.56
N ARG A 65 5.77 -14.93 -9.20
CA ARG A 65 5.55 -15.09 -10.65
C ARG A 65 4.11 -14.79 -11.06
N ARG A 66 3.15 -15.29 -10.27
CA ARG A 66 1.73 -15.05 -10.52
C ARG A 66 1.39 -13.57 -10.42
N ILE A 67 1.93 -12.87 -9.42
CA ILE A 67 1.69 -11.43 -9.22
C ILE A 67 2.27 -10.64 -10.39
N MET A 68 3.53 -10.92 -10.77
CA MET A 68 4.19 -10.30 -11.91
C MET A 68 3.38 -10.47 -13.19
N ASP A 69 3.09 -11.73 -13.55
CA ASP A 69 2.38 -12.06 -14.78
C ASP A 69 0.98 -11.43 -14.80
N SER A 70 0.26 -11.44 -13.68
CA SER A 70 -1.07 -10.82 -13.60
C SER A 70 -0.99 -9.29 -13.71
N SER A 71 0.03 -8.66 -13.11
CA SER A 71 0.20 -7.20 -13.14
C SER A 71 0.66 -6.64 -14.48
N GLN A 72 1.24 -7.48 -15.35
CA GLN A 72 1.78 -7.06 -16.64
C GLN A 72 0.94 -7.53 -17.84
N ASN A 73 -0.02 -8.43 -17.62
CA ASN A 73 -0.91 -8.92 -18.67
C ASN A 73 -2.37 -8.46 -18.53
N ALA A 74 -2.76 -7.80 -17.43
CA ALA A 74 -4.13 -7.33 -17.19
C ALA A 74 -4.33 -5.87 -17.67
N TYR A 75 -4.34 -5.66 -18.99
CA TYR A 75 -4.56 -4.33 -19.57
C TYR A 75 -6.06 -4.02 -19.69
N ASN A 76 -6.53 -2.98 -18.99
CA ASN A 76 -7.95 -2.57 -18.89
C ASN A 76 -8.91 -3.66 -18.37
N GLU A 77 -8.40 -4.65 -17.65
CA GLU A 77 -9.21 -5.68 -16.99
C GLU A 77 -9.57 -5.28 -15.56
N ASP A 78 -10.68 -5.81 -15.04
CA ASP A 78 -11.04 -5.64 -13.64
C ASP A 78 -10.12 -6.51 -12.75
N THR A 79 -9.19 -5.85 -12.07
CA THR A 79 -8.21 -6.48 -11.18
C THR A 79 -8.68 -6.54 -9.72
N SER A 80 -9.86 -6.02 -9.39
CA SER A 80 -10.35 -5.88 -8.01
C SER A 80 -10.39 -7.20 -7.25
N ALA A 81 -10.91 -8.26 -7.87
CA ALA A 81 -11.01 -9.59 -7.27
C ALA A 81 -9.63 -10.23 -7.00
N LEU A 82 -8.64 -9.94 -7.85
CA LEU A 82 -7.28 -10.42 -7.67
C LEU A 82 -6.58 -9.66 -6.54
N VAL A 83 -6.65 -8.32 -6.57
CA VAL A 83 -6.01 -7.41 -5.61
C VAL A 83 -6.59 -7.60 -4.20
N ALA A 84 -7.85 -7.99 -4.07
CA ALA A 84 -8.48 -8.30 -2.79
C ALA A 84 -7.79 -9.45 -2.02
N ARG A 85 -7.07 -10.34 -2.71
CA ARG A 85 -6.38 -11.50 -2.13
C ARG A 85 -4.88 -11.28 -1.87
N LEU A 86 -4.37 -10.11 -2.24
CA LEU A 86 -2.97 -9.74 -2.05
C LEU A 86 -2.77 -9.08 -0.68
N ASP A 87 -1.61 -9.27 -0.08
CA ASP A 87 -1.18 -8.48 1.09
C ASP A 87 -0.74 -7.06 0.67
N GLU A 88 -0.46 -6.16 1.63
CA GLU A 88 -0.11 -4.77 1.31
C GLU A 88 1.18 -4.64 0.47
N LEU A 89 2.18 -5.50 0.70
CA LEU A 89 3.43 -5.48 -0.07
C LEU A 89 3.22 -5.98 -1.50
N GLU A 90 2.46 -7.06 -1.66
CA GLU A 90 2.07 -7.63 -2.93
C GLU A 90 1.18 -6.67 -3.72
N ARG A 91 0.28 -5.93 -3.05
CA ARG A 91 -0.52 -4.85 -3.65
C ARG A 91 0.36 -3.73 -4.18
N ALA A 92 1.32 -3.27 -3.39
CA ALA A 92 2.27 -2.25 -3.81
C ALA A 92 3.07 -2.71 -5.04
N LEU A 93 3.58 -3.95 -5.02
CA LEU A 93 4.30 -4.53 -6.17
C LEU A 93 3.40 -4.64 -7.42
N PHE A 94 2.15 -5.09 -7.25
CA PHE A 94 1.17 -5.19 -8.33
C PHE A 94 0.87 -3.81 -8.94
N GLN A 95 0.71 -2.77 -8.12
CA GLN A 95 0.51 -1.39 -8.58
C GLN A 95 1.70 -0.87 -9.40
N VAL A 96 2.94 -1.18 -8.99
CA VAL A 96 4.15 -0.84 -9.75
C VAL A 96 4.15 -1.54 -11.12
N GLY A 97 3.81 -2.83 -11.17
CA GLY A 97 3.68 -3.58 -12.43
C GLY A 97 2.64 -2.95 -13.37
N GLN A 98 1.44 -2.67 -12.84
CA GLN A 98 0.37 -2.03 -13.60
C GLN A 98 0.73 -0.61 -14.07
N LYS A 99 1.43 0.18 -13.24
CA LYS A 99 1.92 1.50 -13.66
C LYS A 99 2.87 1.38 -14.84
N GLY A 100 3.84 0.46 -14.79
CA GLY A 100 4.78 0.21 -15.89
C GLY A 100 4.08 -0.20 -17.19
N LEU A 101 3.10 -1.11 -17.11
CA LEU A 101 2.29 -1.52 -18.26
C LEU A 101 1.51 -0.35 -18.87
N ASN A 102 0.84 0.45 -18.04
CA ASN A 102 0.05 1.59 -18.51
C ASN A 102 0.94 2.68 -19.13
N ASP A 103 2.08 2.99 -18.50
CA ASP A 103 3.04 3.97 -19.01
C ASP A 103 3.58 3.55 -20.38
N PHE A 104 3.95 2.26 -20.54
CA PHE A 104 4.41 1.71 -21.81
C PHE A 104 3.32 1.78 -22.90
N GLN A 105 2.08 1.42 -22.56
CA GLN A 105 0.96 1.48 -23.49
C GLN A 105 0.62 2.91 -23.93
N CYS A 106 0.67 3.87 -23.01
CA CYS A 106 0.51 5.30 -23.33
C CYS A 106 1.63 5.82 -24.24
N TRP A 107 2.86 5.35 -24.03
CA TRP A 107 4.00 5.67 -24.87
C TRP A 107 3.87 5.07 -26.28
N GLU A 108 3.52 3.79 -26.39
CA GLU A 108 3.33 3.08 -27.67
C GLU A 108 2.27 3.75 -28.53
N LYS A 109 1.20 4.28 -27.91
CA LYS A 109 0.12 5.02 -28.58
C LYS A 109 0.46 6.49 -28.88
N GLY A 110 1.65 6.96 -28.53
CA GLY A 110 2.09 8.35 -28.70
C GLY A 110 1.44 9.35 -27.74
N GLN A 111 0.61 8.90 -26.80
CA GLN A 111 -0.12 9.76 -25.86
C GLN A 111 0.81 10.41 -24.83
N ALA A 112 1.98 9.80 -24.56
CA ALA A 112 3.01 10.34 -23.68
C ALA A 112 3.68 11.63 -24.22
N SER A 113 3.45 11.99 -25.49
CA SER A 113 3.95 13.25 -26.07
C SER A 113 3.15 14.48 -25.63
N GLN A 114 1.94 14.28 -25.09
CA GLN A 114 1.06 15.36 -24.66
C GLN A 114 1.37 15.77 -23.21
N ILE A 115 1.79 17.02 -23.01
CA ILE A 115 1.99 17.57 -21.67
C ILE A 115 0.63 17.87 -21.05
N THR A 116 0.24 17.07 -20.06
CA THR A 116 -0.98 17.30 -19.27
C THR A 116 -0.68 18.02 -17.97
N ALA A 117 -1.59 18.87 -17.52
CA ALA A 117 -1.48 19.50 -16.20
C ALA A 117 -1.42 18.42 -15.11
N SER A 118 -0.50 18.58 -14.15
CA SER A 118 -0.40 17.64 -13.05
C SER A 118 -1.72 17.57 -12.28
N SER A 119 -2.09 16.35 -11.86
CA SER A 119 -3.28 16.08 -11.05
C SER A 119 -3.43 16.97 -9.80
N LEU A 120 -2.32 17.48 -9.25
CA LEU A 120 -2.34 18.42 -8.14
C LEU A 120 -3.05 19.73 -8.53
N VAL A 121 -2.71 20.29 -9.69
CA VAL A 121 -3.32 21.53 -10.21
C VAL A 121 -4.78 21.31 -10.60
N GLN A 122 -5.11 20.13 -11.14
CA GLN A 122 -6.49 19.79 -11.51
C GLN A 122 -7.41 19.67 -10.28
N ASN A 123 -6.90 19.15 -9.17
CA ASN A 123 -7.67 18.93 -7.95
C ASN A 123 -7.68 20.14 -6.99
N TYR A 124 -6.79 21.11 -7.19
CA TYR A 124 -6.73 22.31 -6.34
C TYR A 124 -7.76 23.36 -6.79
N GLY A 125 -8.97 23.30 -6.22
CA GLY A 125 -9.95 24.37 -6.37
C GLY A 125 -9.48 25.65 -5.68
N LYS A 126 -8.89 26.61 -6.42
CA LYS A 126 -8.58 27.92 -5.84
C LYS A 126 -9.87 28.59 -5.37
N ARG A 127 -9.95 28.91 -4.08
CA ARG A 127 -11.04 29.73 -3.52
C ARG A 127 -11.02 31.09 -4.24
N LYS A 128 -12.11 31.43 -4.93
CA LYS A 128 -12.29 32.78 -5.49
C LYS A 128 -12.46 33.74 -4.31
N LEU A 129 -11.64 34.80 -4.25
CA LEU A 129 -11.86 35.90 -3.32
C LEU A 129 -13.22 36.51 -3.66
N THR A 130 -14.19 36.39 -2.76
CA THR A 130 -15.45 37.13 -2.86
C THR A 130 -15.13 38.60 -2.66
N GLU A 131 -15.43 39.41 -3.67
CA GLU A 131 -15.36 40.86 -3.61
C GLU A 131 -16.16 41.32 -2.39
N VAL A 132 -15.51 41.98 -1.44
CA VAL A 132 -16.17 42.57 -0.29
C VAL A 132 -16.82 43.85 -0.82
N ASP A 133 -18.13 43.81 -1.05
CA ASP A 133 -18.93 44.99 -1.35
C ASP A 133 -18.73 46.02 -0.23
N GLY A 134 -18.28 47.22 -0.62
CA GLY A 134 -18.02 48.36 0.27
C GLY A 134 -19.25 49.18 0.60
#